data_AF-A0A496Y9G1-F1
#
_entry.id   AF-A0A496Y9G1-F1
#
_cell.length_a   1.000
_cell.length_b   1.000
_cell.length_c   1.000
_cell.angle_alpha   90.00
_cell.angle_beta   90.00
_cell.angle_gamma   90.00
#
_symmetry.space_group_name_H-M   'P 1'
#
loop_
_entity.id
_entity.type
_entity.pdbx_description
1 polymer ?
#
loop_
_entity_poly.entity_id
_entity_poly.type
_entity_poly.pdbx_seq_one_letter_code
_entity_poly.pdbx_strand_id
1 'polypeptide(L)'
;MQAAQYLDREEKDRLKELITFFGYRVPHLQMVKVDKMIYITQLYHYGAHGELVTNAPFLSLSRGPHSPVIKSVMEELIKNRTIYIEENPSEIESANPCLLIKCDSPSTPTLPAAILNTLEAVLKEWGKEKFGKVLDYLTRTIPFISTPYRNPIDFRKIPPFTGLQEVLDLRQRTLIHRFVKSPWEEVGDGRDSRPDRAPVSIHEILEIYLCLCGTAPQGILSHDYHGFDVKKVLEILQMLDHGDGQGLGKKETLISKATECTHLLARSGCFKYTNEKVAFQAGMFFLKKMGYRLDQDFLKTNSFNGKGYQETKAWFERIIKEN
;
A
#
# COMPACT_ATOMS: atom_id res chain seq x y z
N MET A 1 15.54 13.84 13.60
CA MET A 1 14.08 13.67 13.80
C MET A 1 13.58 14.84 14.64
N GLN A 2 13.29 15.97 13.99
CA GLN A 2 12.79 17.20 14.64
C GLN A 2 12.03 18.00 13.56
N ALA A 3 10.70 17.98 13.66
CA ALA A 3 9.79 19.00 13.17
C ALA A 3 8.38 18.56 13.59
N ALA A 4 8.11 18.57 14.90
CA ALA A 4 6.74 18.85 15.32
C ALA A 4 6.52 20.33 14.96
N GLN A 5 6.19 20.61 13.70
CA GLN A 5 5.70 21.94 13.33
C GLN A 5 4.42 22.13 14.13
N TYR A 6 4.49 23.02 15.12
CA TYR A 6 3.32 23.43 15.86
C TYR A 6 2.36 24.07 14.86
N LEU A 7 1.25 23.39 14.57
CA LEU A 7 0.13 24.03 13.91
C LEU A 7 -0.36 25.14 14.83
N ASP A 8 -0.63 26.31 14.24
CA ASP A 8 -1.31 27.37 14.96
C ASP A 8 -2.73 26.95 15.35
N ARG A 9 -3.40 27.81 16.11
CA ARG A 9 -4.73 27.51 16.63
C ARG A 9 -5.76 27.34 15.50
N GLU A 10 -5.67 28.14 14.45
CA GLU A 10 -6.62 28.10 13.33
C GLU A 10 -6.49 26.78 12.56
N GLU A 11 -5.26 26.35 12.26
CA GLU A 11 -4.99 25.07 11.60
C GLU A 11 -5.41 23.87 12.44
N LYS A 12 -5.21 23.95 13.77
CA LYS A 12 -5.72 22.91 14.69
C LYS A 12 -7.24 22.86 14.70
N ASP A 13 -7.91 24.00 14.76
CA ASP A 13 -9.38 24.05 14.77
C ASP A 13 -9.94 23.56 13.42
N ARG A 14 -9.29 23.90 12.31
CA ARG A 14 -9.60 23.35 10.98
C ARG A 14 -9.47 21.82 10.96
N LEU A 15 -8.37 21.26 11.47
CA LEU A 15 -8.21 19.80 11.57
C LEU A 15 -9.31 19.15 12.40
N LYS A 16 -9.72 19.78 13.52
CA LYS A 16 -10.83 19.28 14.34
C LYS A 16 -12.12 19.21 13.53
N GLU A 17 -12.42 20.25 12.74
CA GLU A 17 -13.59 20.26 11.87
C GLU A 17 -13.53 19.15 10.80
N LEU A 18 -12.37 18.91 10.17
CA LEU A 18 -12.20 17.82 9.20
C LEU A 18 -12.43 16.44 9.84
N ILE A 19 -11.85 16.20 11.01
CA ILE A 19 -11.98 14.93 11.75
C ILE A 19 -13.44 14.72 12.16
N THR A 20 -14.07 15.74 12.72
CA THR A 20 -15.48 15.71 13.14
C THR A 20 -16.41 15.48 11.93
N PHE A 21 -16.15 16.13 10.80
CA PHE A 21 -16.92 15.93 9.56
C PHE A 21 -16.95 14.46 9.16
N PHE A 22 -15.79 13.81 9.06
CA PHE A 22 -15.72 12.40 8.71
C PHE A 22 -16.26 11.50 9.80
N GLY A 23 -15.95 11.77 11.08
CA GLY A 23 -16.42 10.98 12.23
C GLY A 23 -17.94 11.02 12.43
N TYR A 24 -18.60 12.08 11.96
CA TYR A 24 -20.06 12.19 11.96
C TYR A 24 -20.70 11.49 10.75
N ARG A 25 -20.09 11.64 9.56
CA ARG A 25 -20.71 11.21 8.29
C ARG A 25 -20.34 9.81 7.82
N VAL A 26 -19.24 9.23 8.31
CA VAL A 26 -18.80 7.88 7.94
C VAL A 26 -19.17 6.91 9.06
N PRO A 27 -20.15 6.02 8.85
CA PRO A 27 -20.46 4.97 9.82
C PRO A 27 -19.23 4.09 10.03
N HIS A 28 -18.89 3.81 11.29
CA HIS A 28 -17.77 2.93 11.66
C HIS A 28 -16.43 3.37 11.05
N LEU A 29 -16.09 4.66 11.17
CA LEU A 29 -14.82 5.18 10.70
C LEU A 29 -13.66 4.68 11.56
N GLN A 30 -12.82 3.80 11.02
CA GLN A 30 -11.58 3.39 11.69
C GLN A 30 -10.65 4.58 11.94
N MET A 31 -10.10 4.71 13.14
CA MET A 31 -9.19 5.80 13.51
C MET A 31 -8.01 5.96 12.54
N VAL A 32 -7.45 4.84 12.07
CA VAL A 32 -6.33 4.83 11.09
C VAL A 32 -6.74 5.28 9.68
N LYS A 33 -8.04 5.24 9.35
CA LYS A 33 -8.61 5.68 8.08
C LYS A 33 -8.76 7.21 8.04
N VAL A 34 -8.83 7.89 9.18
CA VAL A 34 -8.97 9.37 9.26
C VAL A 34 -7.84 10.08 8.53
N ASP A 35 -6.58 9.73 8.82
CA ASP A 35 -5.41 10.31 8.13
C ASP A 35 -5.53 10.18 6.61
N LYS A 36 -6.06 9.05 6.15
CA LYS A 36 -6.21 8.71 4.74
C LYS A 36 -7.29 9.59 4.11
N MET A 37 -8.43 9.73 4.76
CA MET A 37 -9.51 10.59 4.29
C MET A 37 -9.08 12.06 4.23
N ILE A 38 -8.35 12.55 5.23
CA ILE A 38 -7.83 13.92 5.23
C ILE A 38 -6.77 14.10 4.14
N TYR A 39 -5.88 13.14 3.94
CA TYR A 39 -4.91 13.17 2.84
C TYR A 39 -5.60 13.20 1.47
N ILE A 40 -6.62 12.36 1.22
CA ILE A 40 -7.39 12.37 -0.04
C ILE A 40 -8.06 13.73 -0.24
N THR A 41 -8.63 14.30 0.82
CA THR A 41 -9.23 15.65 0.76
C THR A 41 -8.20 16.68 0.36
N GLN A 42 -6.99 16.62 0.94
CA GLN A 42 -5.90 17.51 0.58
C GLN A 42 -5.45 17.32 -0.88
N LEU A 43 -5.39 16.07 -1.35
CA LEU A 43 -5.08 15.74 -2.74
C LEU A 43 -6.10 16.32 -3.71
N TYR A 44 -7.39 16.12 -3.44
CA TYR A 44 -8.49 16.58 -4.29
C TYR A 44 -8.55 18.10 -4.32
N HIS A 45 -8.45 18.73 -3.15
CA HIS A 45 -8.52 20.18 -3.02
C HIS A 45 -7.33 20.85 -3.70
N TYR A 46 -6.12 20.32 -3.47
CA TYR A 46 -4.90 20.86 -4.08
C TYR A 46 -4.95 20.75 -5.61
N GLY A 47 -5.38 19.59 -6.14
CA GLY A 47 -5.52 19.42 -7.58
C GLY A 47 -6.55 20.35 -8.23
N ALA A 48 -7.63 20.69 -7.53
CA ALA A 48 -8.70 21.55 -8.05
C ALA A 48 -8.45 23.05 -7.84
N HIS A 49 -7.83 23.44 -6.73
CA HIS A 49 -7.75 24.84 -6.28
C HIS A 49 -6.32 25.36 -6.09
N GLY A 50 -5.31 24.50 -6.13
CA GLY A 50 -3.92 24.90 -5.89
C GLY A 50 -3.57 25.21 -4.43
N GLU A 51 -4.52 25.01 -3.52
CA GLU A 51 -4.39 25.30 -2.09
C GLU A 51 -4.46 24.02 -1.25
N LEU A 52 -3.77 24.01 -0.11
CA LEU A 52 -3.83 22.90 0.83
C LEU A 52 -4.96 23.13 1.82
N VAL A 53 -5.75 22.10 2.11
CA VAL A 53 -6.80 22.15 3.14
C VAL A 53 -6.19 22.40 4.53
N THR A 54 -5.03 21.84 4.79
CA THR A 54 -4.28 22.00 6.04
C THR A 54 -2.77 21.94 5.78
N ASN A 55 -2.01 22.58 6.67
CA ASN A 55 -0.55 22.48 6.73
C ASN A 55 -0.05 21.27 7.53
N ALA A 56 -0.94 20.37 7.96
CA ALA A 56 -0.56 19.15 8.68
C ALA A 56 0.46 18.32 7.86
N PRO A 57 1.64 18.01 8.41
CA PRO A 57 2.62 17.21 7.68
C PRO A 57 2.14 15.76 7.59
N PHE A 58 2.20 15.20 6.39
CA PHE A 58 2.02 13.77 6.16
C PHE A 58 3.37 13.12 5.90
N LEU A 59 3.66 12.03 6.60
CA LEU A 59 4.81 11.18 6.34
C LEU A 59 4.40 10.06 5.40
N SER A 60 5.27 9.76 4.42
CA SER A 60 5.12 8.58 3.56
C SER A 60 5.45 7.33 4.36
N LEU A 61 4.45 6.62 4.89
CA LEU A 61 4.65 5.34 5.55
C LEU A 61 4.12 4.21 4.68
N SER A 62 4.66 3.02 4.87
CA SER A 62 3.91 1.79 4.65
C SER A 62 2.56 1.88 5.35
N ARG A 63 1.43 1.37 4.86
CA ARG A 63 0.09 1.74 5.35
C ARG A 63 -0.32 3.17 5.03
N GLY A 64 0.39 3.82 4.10
CA GLY A 64 -0.03 5.06 3.46
C GLY A 64 0.37 6.32 4.23
N PRO A 65 -0.14 7.49 3.81
CA PRO A 65 0.18 8.76 4.43
C PRO A 65 -0.28 8.80 5.89
N HIS A 66 0.59 9.26 6.78
CA HIS A 66 0.29 9.37 8.22
C HIS A 66 0.70 10.74 8.76
N SER A 67 -0.16 11.36 9.56
CA SER A 67 0.18 12.61 10.25
C SER A 67 0.17 12.42 11.76
N PRO A 68 1.33 12.55 12.43
CA PRO A 68 1.38 12.56 13.89
C PRO A 68 0.53 13.67 14.51
N VAL A 69 0.33 14.78 13.79
CA VAL A 69 -0.46 15.92 14.26
C VAL A 69 -1.95 15.60 14.25
N ILE A 70 -2.46 14.92 13.21
CA ILE A 70 -3.85 14.46 13.18
C ILE A 70 -4.11 13.51 14.34
N LYS A 71 -3.18 12.58 14.64
CA LYS A 71 -3.28 11.71 15.82
C LYS A 71 -3.39 12.51 17.12
N SER A 72 -2.52 13.51 17.31
CA SER A 72 -2.58 14.39 18.48
C SER A 72 -3.91 15.15 18.59
N VAL A 73 -4.46 15.65 17.48
CA VAL A 73 -5.75 16.35 17.47
C VAL A 73 -6.92 15.39 17.76
N MET A 74 -6.87 14.15 17.25
CA MET A 74 -7.84 13.12 17.61
C MET A 74 -7.82 12.83 19.11
N GLU A 75 -6.64 12.70 19.72
CA GLU A 75 -6.49 12.50 21.17
C GLU A 75 -7.10 13.67 21.98
N GLU A 76 -6.92 14.92 21.52
CA GLU A 76 -7.57 16.09 22.11
C GLU A 76 -9.12 16.00 22.00
N LEU A 77 -9.65 15.64 20.82
CA LEU A 77 -11.09 15.49 20.60
C LEU A 77 -11.72 14.39 21.45
N ILE A 78 -11.02 13.27 21.65
CA ILE A 78 -11.43 12.18 22.53
C ILE A 78 -11.47 12.67 23.98
N LYS A 79 -10.40 13.33 24.43
CA LYS A 79 -10.32 13.87 25.79
C LYS A 79 -11.44 14.88 26.08
N ASN A 80 -11.80 15.68 25.07
CA ASN A 80 -12.88 16.66 25.16
C ASN A 80 -14.27 16.07 24.91
N ARG A 81 -14.39 14.75 24.71
CA ARG A 81 -15.64 14.03 24.43
C ARG A 81 -16.39 14.54 23.20
N THR A 82 -15.67 15.12 22.23
CA THR A 82 -16.23 15.51 20.94
C THR A 82 -16.40 14.29 20.03
N ILE A 83 -15.46 13.34 20.14
CA ILE A 83 -15.53 12.04 19.48
C ILE A 83 -15.37 10.92 20.50
N TYR A 84 -15.97 9.78 20.21
CA TYR A 84 -15.94 8.58 21.03
C TYR A 84 -15.27 7.45 20.27
N ILE A 85 -14.62 6.56 21.03
CA ILE A 85 -14.04 5.33 20.48
C ILE A 85 -14.96 4.18 20.87
N GLU A 86 -15.45 3.46 19.86
CA GLU A 86 -16.08 2.15 20.03
C GLU A 86 -15.10 1.07 19.55
N GLU A 87 -14.89 0.02 20.33
CA GLU A 87 -14.19 -1.17 19.86
C GLU A 87 -15.14 -1.96 18.96
N ASN A 88 -14.73 -2.27 17.74
CA ASN A 88 -15.47 -3.20 16.90
C ASN A 88 -14.90 -4.62 17.04
N PRO A 89 -15.58 -5.53 17.76
CA PRO A 89 -15.14 -6.92 17.89
C PRO A 89 -15.29 -7.74 16.59
N SER A 90 -15.95 -7.19 15.57
CA SER A 90 -16.39 -7.93 14.37
C SER A 90 -15.44 -7.81 13.18
N GLU A 91 -14.51 -6.84 13.18
CA GLU A 91 -13.50 -6.68 12.14
C GLU A 91 -12.14 -7.19 12.63
N ILE A 92 -12.01 -8.51 12.69
CA ILE A 92 -10.73 -9.20 12.87
C ILE A 92 -9.94 -9.10 11.56
N GLU A 93 -9.45 -7.91 11.21
CA GLU A 93 -8.20 -7.80 10.47
C GLU A 93 -7.07 -7.85 11.52
N SER A 94 -6.32 -8.93 11.51
CA SER A 94 -5.50 -9.51 12.58
C SER A 94 -4.29 -8.69 13.09
N ALA A 95 -4.34 -7.36 13.10
CA ALA A 95 -3.25 -6.53 13.62
C ALA A 95 -3.67 -5.17 14.22
N ASN A 96 -4.96 -4.86 14.37
CA ASN A 96 -5.39 -3.65 15.08
C ASN A 96 -6.81 -3.85 15.62
N PRO A 97 -7.09 -3.64 16.92
CA PRO A 97 -8.48 -3.44 17.33
C PRO A 97 -9.02 -2.29 16.48
N CYS A 98 -10.10 -2.54 15.73
CA CYS A 98 -10.73 -1.51 14.90
C CYS A 98 -11.39 -0.50 15.83
N LEU A 99 -10.61 0.47 16.31
CA LEU A 99 -11.12 1.61 17.07
C LEU A 99 -11.90 2.49 16.10
N LEU A 100 -13.22 2.49 16.28
CA LEU A 100 -14.14 3.26 15.47
C LEU A 100 -14.35 4.62 16.11
N ILE A 101 -14.25 5.66 15.31
CA ILE A 101 -14.60 7.01 15.70
C ILE A 101 -16.08 7.21 15.45
N LYS A 102 -16.77 7.70 16.48
CA LYS A 102 -18.14 8.19 16.39
C LYS A 102 -18.20 9.62 16.88
N CYS A 103 -18.86 10.47 16.12
CA CYS A 103 -19.20 11.82 16.57
C CYS A 103 -20.73 11.94 16.64
N ASP A 104 -21.26 12.32 17.80
CA ASP A 104 -22.70 12.35 18.04
C ASP A 104 -23.35 13.70 17.67
N SER A 105 -22.55 14.75 17.45
CA SER A 105 -23.06 16.09 17.16
C SER A 105 -22.54 16.59 15.80
N PRO A 106 -23.43 16.98 14.87
CA PRO A 106 -23.01 17.73 13.70
C PRO A 106 -22.57 19.12 14.17
N SER A 107 -21.27 19.39 14.20
CA SER A 107 -20.82 20.78 14.17
C SER A 107 -21.18 21.34 12.80
N THR A 108 -21.94 22.43 12.74
CA THR A 108 -22.08 23.20 11.50
C THR A 108 -20.68 23.61 11.06
N PRO A 109 -20.12 23.03 9.99
CA PRO A 109 -18.74 23.29 9.67
C PRO A 109 -18.59 24.74 9.23
N THR A 110 -17.63 25.44 9.82
CA THR A 110 -17.23 26.81 9.46
C THR A 110 -16.21 26.84 8.32
N LEU A 111 -15.87 25.66 7.78
CA LEU A 111 -15.00 25.50 6.63
C LEU A 111 -15.52 26.26 5.38
N PRO A 112 -14.62 26.86 4.59
CA PRO A 112 -14.95 27.44 3.29
C PRO A 112 -15.70 26.47 2.38
N ALA A 113 -16.65 27.00 1.58
CA ALA A 113 -17.49 26.19 0.70
C ALA A 113 -16.69 25.29 -0.26
N ALA A 114 -15.54 25.74 -0.76
CA ALA A 114 -14.67 24.93 -1.63
C ALA A 114 -14.12 23.69 -0.91
N ILE A 115 -13.73 23.83 0.37
CA ILE A 115 -13.27 22.71 1.20
C ILE A 115 -14.43 21.77 1.50
N LEU A 116 -15.60 22.30 1.84
CA LEU A 116 -16.82 21.50 2.06
C LEU A 116 -17.22 20.68 0.83
N ASN A 117 -17.21 21.30 -0.35
CA ASN A 117 -17.50 20.60 -1.61
C ASN A 117 -16.49 19.47 -1.87
N THR A 118 -15.22 19.71 -1.54
CA THR A 118 -14.17 18.69 -1.66
C THR A 118 -14.41 17.53 -0.68
N LEU A 119 -14.73 17.85 0.58
CA LEU A 119 -15.05 16.86 1.61
C LEU A 119 -16.25 16.00 1.24
N GLU A 120 -17.32 16.59 0.72
CA GLU A 120 -18.51 15.86 0.26
C GLU A 120 -18.18 14.96 -0.94
N ALA A 121 -17.32 15.40 -1.87
CA ALA A 121 -16.84 14.55 -2.96
C ALA A 121 -16.03 13.34 -2.43
N VAL A 122 -15.08 13.58 -1.53
CA VAL A 122 -14.28 12.51 -0.91
C VAL A 122 -15.12 11.57 -0.08
N LEU A 123 -16.11 12.09 0.66
CA LEU A 123 -17.05 11.29 1.43
C LEU A 123 -17.87 10.37 0.51
N LYS A 124 -18.39 10.90 -0.58
CA LYS A 124 -19.19 10.15 -1.56
C LYS A 124 -18.40 9.01 -2.17
N GLU A 125 -17.13 9.23 -2.49
CA GLU A 125 -16.28 8.24 -3.16
C GLU A 125 -15.64 7.25 -2.19
N TRP A 126 -15.10 7.71 -1.06
CA TRP A 126 -14.23 6.91 -0.18
C TRP A 126 -14.83 6.60 1.19
N GLY A 127 -15.91 7.28 1.57
CA GLY A 127 -16.53 7.15 2.90
C GLY A 127 -16.89 5.70 3.23
N LYS A 128 -17.58 5.01 2.31
CA LYS A 128 -18.03 3.62 2.47
C LYS A 128 -17.01 2.56 2.04
N GLU A 129 -15.89 2.98 1.46
CA GLU A 129 -14.89 2.04 0.93
C GLU A 129 -14.08 1.38 2.04
N LYS A 130 -13.68 0.11 1.81
CA LYS A 130 -12.84 -0.63 2.76
C LYS A 130 -11.45 0.01 2.88
N PHE A 131 -10.86 -0.05 4.07
CA PHE A 131 -9.53 0.52 4.33
C PHE A 131 -8.47 0.05 3.32
N GLY A 132 -8.46 -1.25 2.97
CA GLY A 132 -7.53 -1.78 1.98
C GLY A 132 -7.62 -1.11 0.61
N LYS A 133 -8.83 -0.76 0.13
CA LYS A 133 -9.04 -0.09 -1.16
C LYS A 133 -8.57 1.37 -1.11
N VAL A 134 -8.88 2.06 -0.01
CA VAL A 134 -8.40 3.43 0.24
C VAL A 134 -6.88 3.48 0.28
N LEU A 135 -6.27 2.51 0.97
CA LEU A 135 -4.83 2.39 1.06
C LEU A 135 -4.19 2.12 -0.31
N ASP A 136 -4.74 1.18 -1.08
CA ASP A 136 -4.25 0.83 -2.42
C ASP A 136 -4.30 2.03 -3.38
N TYR A 137 -5.37 2.81 -3.33
CA TYR A 137 -5.47 4.07 -4.08
C TYR A 137 -4.35 5.05 -3.69
N LEU A 138 -4.20 5.32 -2.39
CA LEU A 138 -3.24 6.30 -1.89
C LEU A 138 -1.78 5.96 -2.14
N THR A 139 -1.43 4.68 -2.14
CA THR A 139 -0.04 4.27 -2.38
C THR A 139 0.38 4.40 -3.84
N ARG A 140 -0.57 4.62 -4.74
CA ARG A 140 -0.36 4.71 -6.19
C ARG A 140 -0.49 6.12 -6.74
N THR A 141 -0.96 7.08 -5.95
CA THR A 141 -1.10 8.47 -6.36
C THR A 141 0.15 9.27 -6.01
N ILE A 142 0.36 10.33 -6.79
CA ILE A 142 1.29 11.40 -6.44
C ILE A 142 0.59 12.39 -5.49
N PRO A 143 1.33 13.04 -4.56
CA PRO A 143 2.78 12.95 -4.36
C PRO A 143 3.25 11.73 -3.56
N PHE A 144 2.36 10.89 -2.99
CA PHE A 144 2.75 9.78 -2.10
C PHE A 144 3.80 8.87 -2.73
N ILE A 145 3.53 8.32 -3.92
CA ILE A 145 4.40 7.35 -4.57
C ILE A 145 5.79 7.92 -4.90
N SER A 146 5.87 9.24 -5.12
CA SER A 146 7.13 9.95 -5.37
C SER A 146 7.88 10.35 -4.10
N THR A 147 7.28 10.15 -2.92
CA THR A 147 7.86 10.55 -1.63
C THR A 147 8.57 9.36 -0.98
N PRO A 148 9.88 9.47 -0.67
CA PRO A 148 10.60 8.40 0.01
C PRO A 148 9.98 8.04 1.37
N TYR A 149 10.11 6.77 1.77
CA TYR A 149 9.61 6.29 3.05
C TYR A 149 10.14 7.13 4.22
N ARG A 150 9.25 7.48 5.16
CA ARG A 150 9.43 8.37 6.33
C ARG A 150 9.73 9.83 6.02
N ASN A 151 9.81 10.22 4.75
CA ASN A 151 9.93 11.63 4.41
C ASN A 151 8.57 12.33 4.44
N PRO A 152 8.56 13.65 4.77
CA PRO A 152 7.38 14.48 4.57
C PRO A 152 6.96 14.48 3.11
N ILE A 153 5.67 14.27 2.89
CA ILE A 153 5.02 14.37 1.60
C ILE A 153 4.81 15.84 1.30
N ASP A 154 5.40 16.30 0.20
CA ASP A 154 5.30 17.68 -0.24
C ASP A 154 4.41 17.76 -1.48
N PHE A 155 3.16 18.18 -1.28
CA PHE A 155 2.19 18.40 -2.35
C PHE A 155 2.65 19.45 -3.34
N ARG A 156 3.42 20.45 -2.91
CA ARG A 156 3.80 21.61 -3.74
C ARG A 156 4.96 21.31 -4.69
N LYS A 157 5.56 20.11 -4.62
CA LYS A 157 6.56 19.67 -5.61
C LYS A 157 5.97 19.44 -7.00
N ILE A 158 4.66 19.23 -7.08
CA ILE A 158 3.96 18.96 -8.32
C ILE A 158 2.95 20.10 -8.52
N PRO A 159 2.93 20.78 -9.66
CA PRO A 159 1.92 21.80 -9.94
C PRO A 159 0.51 21.24 -9.73
N PRO A 160 -0.45 22.06 -9.29
CA PRO A 160 -1.82 21.59 -9.09
C PRO A 160 -2.49 21.30 -10.44
N PHE A 161 -3.07 20.10 -10.55
CA PHE A 161 -3.96 19.71 -11.65
C PHE A 161 -4.92 18.61 -11.17
N THR A 162 -6.09 18.50 -11.79
CA THR A 162 -7.14 17.55 -11.39
C THR A 162 -6.71 16.09 -11.52
N GLY A 163 -5.82 15.79 -12.45
CA GLY A 163 -5.23 14.45 -12.62
C GLY A 163 -4.36 13.97 -11.46
N LEU A 164 -4.07 14.79 -10.44
CA LEU A 164 -3.48 14.32 -9.18
C LEU A 164 -4.37 13.28 -8.47
N GLN A 165 -5.66 13.28 -8.75
CA GLN A 165 -6.64 12.32 -8.22
C GLN A 165 -6.57 10.97 -8.94
N GLU A 166 -5.84 10.87 -10.06
CA GLU A 166 -5.79 9.65 -10.86
C GLU A 166 -4.72 8.70 -10.34
N VAL A 167 -5.06 7.42 -10.26
CA VAL A 167 -4.09 6.35 -10.03
C VAL A 167 -3.18 6.27 -11.23
N LEU A 168 -1.88 6.48 -11.01
CA LEU A 168 -0.90 6.36 -12.06
C LEU A 168 -0.85 4.91 -12.57
N ASP A 169 -0.77 4.77 -13.89
CA ASP A 169 -0.58 3.45 -14.49
C ASP A 169 0.77 2.85 -14.07
N LEU A 170 0.95 1.54 -14.30
CA LEU A 170 2.19 0.87 -13.91
C LEU A 170 3.43 1.52 -14.55
N ARG A 171 3.34 1.98 -15.80
CA ARG A 171 4.47 2.60 -16.52
C ARG A 171 4.89 3.90 -15.84
N GLN A 172 3.94 4.76 -15.53
CA GLN A 172 4.17 6.03 -14.83
C GLN A 172 4.72 5.81 -13.41
N ARG A 173 4.13 4.88 -12.64
CA ARG A 173 4.62 4.51 -11.30
C ARG A 173 6.06 4.03 -11.33
N THR A 174 6.40 3.21 -12.31
CA THR A 174 7.75 2.68 -12.52
C THR A 174 8.76 3.79 -12.80
N LEU A 175 8.41 4.77 -13.64
CA LEU A 175 9.29 5.92 -13.96
C LEU A 175 9.56 6.82 -12.75
N ILE A 176 8.59 6.98 -11.86
CA ILE A 176 8.74 7.75 -10.62
C ILE A 176 9.71 7.06 -9.66
N HIS A 177 9.65 5.73 -9.58
CA HIS A 177 10.66 4.94 -8.92
C HIS A 177 11.90 4.81 -9.83
N ARG A 178 12.76 5.84 -9.85
CA ARG A 178 14.06 5.91 -10.57
C ARG A 178 15.04 4.74 -10.35
N PHE A 179 14.63 3.67 -9.67
CA PHE A 179 15.39 2.44 -9.40
C PHE A 179 14.98 1.28 -10.31
N VAL A 180 13.90 1.40 -11.08
CA VAL A 180 13.67 0.49 -12.20
C VAL A 180 14.37 1.14 -13.38
N LYS A 181 15.57 0.65 -13.75
CA LYS A 181 16.00 0.80 -15.14
C LYS A 181 14.84 0.25 -15.94
N SER A 182 14.12 1.14 -16.59
CA SER A 182 13.04 0.80 -17.48
C SER A 182 13.56 -0.33 -18.37
N PRO A 183 12.95 -1.53 -18.37
CA PRO A 183 13.33 -2.55 -19.35
C PRO A 183 13.24 -1.96 -20.78
N TRP A 184 12.43 -0.90 -20.95
CA TRP A 184 12.26 -0.13 -22.18
C TRP A 184 13.45 0.74 -22.60
N GLU A 185 14.47 0.97 -21.76
CA GLU A 185 15.67 1.74 -22.17
C GLU A 185 16.78 0.85 -22.75
N GLU A 186 16.79 -0.46 -22.48
CA GLU A 186 17.80 -1.40 -23.01
C GLU A 186 17.19 -2.51 -23.89
N VAL A 187 15.91 -2.82 -23.74
CA VAL A 187 15.21 -3.78 -24.61
C VAL A 187 14.44 -2.97 -25.64
N GLY A 188 15.06 -2.80 -26.82
CA GLY A 188 14.42 -2.19 -27.97
C GLY A 188 13.03 -2.78 -28.20
N ASP A 189 12.13 -1.92 -28.68
CA ASP A 189 10.70 -2.14 -28.98
C ASP A 189 10.43 -3.51 -29.61
N GLY A 190 10.38 -4.52 -28.74
CA GLY A 190 10.29 -5.92 -29.07
C GLY A 190 9.03 -6.38 -28.41
N ARG A 191 7.95 -6.39 -29.21
CA ARG A 191 6.66 -6.99 -28.85
C ARG A 191 6.94 -8.23 -28.00
N ASP A 192 6.45 -8.20 -26.76
CA ASP A 192 6.54 -9.30 -25.81
C ASP A 192 5.61 -10.42 -26.29
N SER A 193 5.99 -11.07 -27.40
CA SER A 193 5.22 -12.10 -28.08
C SER A 193 5.63 -13.48 -27.59
N ARG A 194 5.62 -13.68 -26.27
CA ARG A 194 5.47 -15.02 -25.66
C ARG A 194 4.49 -14.96 -24.50
N PRO A 195 3.18 -14.92 -24.76
CA PRO A 195 2.15 -14.80 -23.72
C PRO A 195 2.00 -16.03 -22.82
N ASP A 196 2.62 -17.18 -23.13
CA ASP A 196 2.10 -18.47 -22.64
C ASP A 196 3.08 -19.39 -21.89
N ARG A 197 4.25 -18.90 -21.42
CA ARG A 197 5.23 -19.81 -20.76
C ARG A 197 5.65 -19.47 -19.33
N ALA A 198 5.61 -18.20 -18.94
CA ALA A 198 5.95 -17.79 -17.58
C ALA A 198 4.69 -17.67 -16.68
N PRO A 199 4.58 -18.46 -15.60
CA PRO A 199 3.43 -18.44 -14.68
C PRO A 199 3.33 -17.15 -13.83
N VAL A 200 4.38 -16.33 -13.73
CA VAL A 200 4.33 -14.96 -13.21
C VAL A 200 5.28 -14.09 -14.04
N SER A 201 4.80 -12.96 -14.53
CA SER A 201 5.57 -11.98 -15.31
C SER A 201 6.33 -11.00 -14.42
N ILE A 202 7.35 -10.34 -14.99
CA ILE A 202 8.05 -9.27 -14.29
C ILE A 202 7.12 -8.11 -13.90
N HIS A 203 6.09 -7.84 -14.70
CA HIS A 203 5.09 -6.82 -14.41
C HIS A 203 4.27 -7.17 -13.15
N GLU A 204 3.88 -8.43 -13.01
CA GLU A 204 3.16 -8.91 -11.82
C GLU A 204 4.05 -8.88 -10.57
N ILE A 205 5.33 -9.24 -10.69
CA ILE A 205 6.31 -9.14 -9.59
C ILE A 205 6.56 -7.68 -9.19
N LEU A 206 6.69 -6.79 -10.18
CA LEU A 206 6.87 -5.36 -9.94
C LEU A 206 5.63 -4.76 -9.26
N GLU A 207 4.43 -5.15 -9.68
CA GLU A 207 3.19 -4.72 -9.04
C GLU A 207 3.12 -5.20 -7.58
N ILE A 208 3.47 -6.45 -7.31
CA ILE A 208 3.57 -6.99 -5.94
C ILE A 208 4.58 -6.18 -5.13
N TYR A 209 5.76 -5.89 -5.69
CA TYR A 209 6.77 -5.06 -5.04
C TYR A 209 6.26 -3.64 -4.73
N LEU A 210 5.66 -2.95 -5.70
CA LEU A 210 5.11 -1.60 -5.51
C LEU A 210 3.98 -1.58 -4.47
N CYS A 211 3.10 -2.58 -4.47
CA CYS A 211 2.07 -2.75 -3.44
C CYS A 211 2.70 -2.96 -2.05
N LEU A 212 3.77 -3.76 -1.96
CA LEU A 212 4.46 -4.08 -0.71
C LEU A 212 5.41 -2.98 -0.23
N CYS A 213 5.87 -2.07 -1.08
CA CYS A 213 6.50 -0.81 -0.63
C CYS A 213 5.51 0.03 0.20
N GLY A 214 4.20 -0.16 -0.03
CA GLY A 214 3.12 0.29 0.84
C GLY A 214 2.90 -0.56 2.10
N THR A 215 3.70 -1.58 2.40
CA THR A 215 3.61 -2.41 3.64
C THR A 215 4.82 -2.25 4.54
N ALA A 216 4.64 -2.42 5.86
CA ALA A 216 5.65 -2.03 6.85
C ALA A 216 6.96 -2.81 6.64
N PRO A 217 8.11 -2.13 6.42
CA PRO A 217 9.37 -2.80 6.59
C PRO A 217 9.49 -3.16 8.07
N GLN A 218 10.00 -4.36 8.37
CA GLN A 218 10.24 -4.79 9.76
C GLN A 218 11.40 -4.00 10.44
N GLY A 219 11.93 -2.95 9.80
CA GLY A 219 13.04 -2.13 10.28
C GLY A 219 13.11 -0.73 9.65
N ILE A 220 14.00 0.12 10.19
CA ILE A 220 14.28 1.48 9.70
C ILE A 220 15.26 1.40 8.52
N LEU A 221 14.88 1.93 7.35
CA LEU A 221 15.71 1.90 6.13
C LEU A 221 16.83 2.95 6.18
N SER A 222 17.99 2.65 5.59
CA SER A 222 19.10 3.60 5.41
C SER A 222 18.85 4.56 4.24
N HIS A 223 19.60 5.67 4.18
CA HIS A 223 19.50 6.68 3.12
C HIS A 223 19.88 6.16 1.71
N ASP A 224 20.67 5.09 1.61
CA ASP A 224 21.20 4.52 0.35
C ASP A 224 20.30 3.41 -0.25
N TYR A 225 18.99 3.51 -0.05
CA TYR A 225 18.03 2.48 -0.46
C TYR A 225 17.82 2.47 -1.99
N HIS A 226 18.32 1.42 -2.66
CA HIS A 226 17.95 1.03 -4.03
C HIS A 226 17.14 -0.27 -3.98
N GLY A 227 15.86 -0.19 -4.38
CA GLY A 227 14.83 -1.15 -3.94
C GLY A 227 14.46 -2.30 -4.88
N PHE A 228 14.84 -2.27 -6.16
CA PHE A 228 14.47 -3.30 -7.15
C PHE A 228 15.58 -3.56 -8.18
N ASP A 229 15.98 -4.83 -8.33
CA ASP A 229 16.97 -5.29 -9.31
C ASP A 229 16.27 -6.06 -10.45
N VAL A 230 15.83 -5.34 -11.48
CA VAL A 230 15.12 -5.88 -12.68
C VAL A 230 15.86 -7.05 -13.29
N LYS A 231 17.18 -6.90 -13.46
CA LYS A 231 18.01 -7.84 -14.21
C LYS A 231 18.04 -9.19 -13.51
N LYS A 232 18.23 -9.20 -12.20
CA LYS A 232 18.19 -10.44 -11.41
C LYS A 232 16.80 -11.08 -11.41
N VAL A 233 15.72 -10.30 -11.40
CA VAL A 233 14.36 -10.86 -11.52
C VAL A 233 14.15 -11.53 -12.86
N LEU A 234 14.60 -10.91 -13.97
CA LEU A 234 14.54 -11.52 -15.30
C LEU A 234 15.39 -12.80 -15.37
N GLU A 235 16.60 -12.80 -14.81
CA GLU A 235 17.46 -13.99 -14.74
C GLU A 235 16.75 -15.13 -13.98
N ILE A 236 16.08 -14.84 -12.86
CA ILE A 236 15.34 -15.84 -12.08
C ILE A 236 14.14 -16.39 -12.86
N LEU A 237 13.37 -15.52 -13.52
CA LEU A 237 12.24 -15.96 -14.35
C LEU A 237 12.71 -16.85 -15.51
N GLN A 238 13.85 -16.52 -16.12
CA GLN A 238 14.48 -17.35 -17.15
C GLN A 238 14.95 -18.69 -16.58
N MET A 239 15.51 -18.74 -15.37
CA MET A 239 15.89 -20.00 -14.71
C MET A 239 14.68 -20.91 -14.46
N LEU A 240 13.52 -20.35 -14.12
CA LEU A 240 12.27 -21.11 -13.95
C LEU A 240 11.70 -21.65 -15.28
N ASP A 241 11.91 -20.92 -16.38
CA ASP A 241 11.51 -21.32 -17.73
C ASP A 241 12.48 -22.34 -18.35
N HIS A 242 13.77 -22.27 -17.99
CA HIS A 242 14.86 -23.10 -18.50
C HIS A 242 15.30 -24.19 -17.52
N GLY A 243 14.51 -24.48 -16.49
CA GLY A 243 14.72 -25.60 -15.58
C GLY A 243 14.77 -26.92 -16.34
N ASP A 244 15.96 -27.27 -16.80
CA ASP A 244 16.35 -28.61 -17.20
C ASP A 244 16.05 -29.52 -16.01
N GLY A 245 15.22 -30.54 -16.24
CA GLY A 245 14.96 -31.63 -15.31
C GLY A 245 16.20 -32.52 -15.08
N GLN A 246 17.35 -31.92 -14.81
CA GLN A 246 18.58 -32.61 -14.43
C GLN A 246 18.77 -32.51 -12.92
N GLY A 247 18.02 -33.36 -12.18
CA GLY A 247 18.38 -33.66 -10.80
C GLY A 247 17.24 -34.07 -9.86
N LEU A 248 15.98 -33.82 -10.20
CA LEU A 248 14.85 -34.19 -9.36
C LEU A 248 13.84 -34.99 -10.20
N GLY A 249 13.74 -36.29 -9.90
CA GLY A 249 12.85 -37.19 -10.61
C GLY A 249 11.38 -36.79 -10.49
N LYS A 250 10.66 -36.97 -11.62
CA LYS A 250 9.20 -37.15 -11.76
C LYS A 250 8.29 -36.01 -11.24
N LYS A 251 7.62 -35.35 -12.20
CA LYS A 251 6.52 -34.39 -12.01
C LYS A 251 6.82 -33.34 -10.95
N GLU A 252 7.47 -32.26 -11.34
CA GLU A 252 7.32 -31.03 -10.59
C GLU A 252 5.83 -30.65 -10.55
N THR A 253 5.22 -30.82 -9.38
CA THR A 253 3.91 -30.23 -9.11
C THR A 253 4.04 -28.72 -9.26
N LEU A 254 2.98 -28.06 -9.70
CA LEU A 254 2.93 -26.59 -9.79
C LEU A 254 3.30 -25.91 -8.45
N ILE A 255 3.11 -26.63 -7.34
CA ILE A 255 3.56 -26.28 -6.00
C ILE A 255 5.08 -26.24 -5.89
N SER A 256 5.80 -27.24 -6.40
CA SER A 256 7.27 -27.23 -6.44
C SER A 256 7.79 -26.05 -7.25
N LYS A 257 7.18 -25.73 -8.40
CA LYS A 257 7.56 -24.55 -9.20
C LYS A 257 7.30 -23.23 -8.50
N ALA A 258 6.14 -23.09 -7.85
CA ALA A 258 5.85 -21.90 -7.03
C ALA A 258 6.86 -21.76 -5.88
N THR A 259 7.21 -22.88 -5.24
CA THR A 259 8.21 -22.95 -4.16
C THR A 259 9.58 -22.52 -4.64
N GLU A 260 10.00 -23.02 -5.80
CA GLU A 260 11.27 -22.67 -6.43
C GLU A 260 11.32 -21.19 -6.79
N CYS A 261 10.25 -20.66 -7.39
CA CYS A 261 10.11 -19.23 -7.68
C CYS A 261 10.28 -18.38 -6.41
N THR A 262 9.55 -18.71 -5.34
CA THR A 262 9.70 -18.03 -4.05
C THR A 262 11.11 -18.15 -3.50
N HIS A 263 11.73 -19.33 -3.58
CA HIS A 263 13.06 -19.54 -3.02
C HIS A 263 14.16 -18.79 -3.81
N LEU A 264 14.12 -18.81 -5.14
CA LEU A 264 15.06 -18.09 -5.99
C LEU A 264 14.93 -16.58 -5.81
N LEU A 265 13.70 -16.04 -5.82
CA LEU A 265 13.45 -14.64 -5.51
C LEU A 265 13.92 -14.29 -4.09
N ALA A 266 13.64 -15.10 -3.08
CA ALA A 266 14.05 -14.86 -1.69
C ALA A 266 15.58 -14.89 -1.48
N ARG A 267 16.34 -15.67 -2.27
CA ARG A 267 17.81 -15.73 -2.18
C ARG A 267 18.53 -14.65 -2.98
N SER A 268 17.89 -14.14 -4.02
CA SER A 268 18.50 -13.17 -4.94
C SER A 268 18.78 -11.80 -4.35
N GLY A 269 18.06 -11.42 -3.29
CA GLY A 269 18.09 -10.07 -2.74
C GLY A 269 17.55 -8.99 -3.68
N CYS A 270 16.81 -9.35 -4.74
CA CYS A 270 16.25 -8.43 -5.74
C CYS A 270 15.45 -7.28 -5.13
N PHE A 271 14.81 -7.52 -3.98
CA PHE A 271 13.96 -6.55 -3.28
C PHE A 271 14.50 -6.19 -1.87
N LYS A 272 15.78 -6.49 -1.58
CA LYS A 272 16.45 -6.31 -0.28
C LYS A 272 15.60 -6.69 0.95
N TYR A 273 14.99 -5.73 1.64
CA TYR A 273 14.28 -5.96 2.92
C TYR A 273 12.83 -6.46 2.75
N THR A 274 12.22 -6.27 1.58
CA THR A 274 10.92 -6.89 1.24
C THR A 274 11.11 -8.16 0.45
N ASN A 275 12.36 -8.63 0.29
CA ASN A 275 12.70 -9.73 -0.61
C ASN A 275 11.94 -11.01 -0.29
N GLU A 276 11.90 -11.40 0.98
CA GLU A 276 11.13 -12.58 1.42
C GLU A 276 9.62 -12.39 1.19
N LYS A 277 9.08 -11.20 1.50
CA LYS A 277 7.64 -10.90 1.33
C LYS A 277 7.23 -10.88 -0.14
N VAL A 278 8.01 -10.22 -0.99
CA VAL A 278 7.75 -10.14 -2.44
C VAL A 278 7.88 -11.52 -3.05
N ALA A 279 8.93 -12.26 -2.71
CA ALA A 279 9.15 -13.61 -3.20
C ALA A 279 8.01 -14.57 -2.80
N PHE A 280 7.53 -14.47 -1.57
CA PHE A 280 6.43 -15.27 -1.08
C PHE A 280 5.10 -14.93 -1.73
N GLN A 281 4.79 -13.63 -1.85
CA GLN A 281 3.60 -13.16 -2.57
C GLN A 281 3.63 -13.54 -4.05
N ALA A 282 4.81 -13.51 -4.69
CA ALA A 282 4.98 -13.98 -6.06
C ALA A 282 4.67 -15.48 -6.20
N GLY A 283 5.08 -16.33 -5.26
CA GLY A 283 4.73 -17.75 -5.25
C GLY A 283 3.25 -18.02 -4.97
N MET A 284 2.61 -17.28 -4.06
CA MET A 284 1.16 -17.39 -3.87
C MET A 284 0.39 -16.93 -5.12
N PHE A 285 0.85 -15.86 -5.77
CA PHE A 285 0.26 -15.34 -6.99
C PHE A 285 0.40 -16.34 -8.15
N PHE A 286 1.57 -16.99 -8.28
CA PHE A 286 1.79 -18.11 -9.19
C PHE A 286 0.72 -19.19 -9.00
N LEU A 287 0.53 -19.69 -7.78
CA LEU A 287 -0.42 -20.77 -7.49
C LEU A 287 -1.84 -20.36 -7.87
N LYS A 288 -2.23 -19.13 -7.53
CA LYS A 288 -3.53 -18.58 -7.90
C LYS A 288 -3.73 -18.51 -9.42
N LYS A 289 -2.72 -18.09 -10.19
CA LYS A 289 -2.78 -18.03 -11.66
C LYS A 289 -2.89 -19.42 -12.29
N MET A 290 -2.33 -20.43 -11.63
CA MET A 290 -2.43 -21.83 -12.03
C MET A 290 -3.75 -22.50 -11.60
N GLY A 291 -4.71 -21.74 -11.07
CA GLY A 291 -6.06 -22.21 -10.75
C GLY A 291 -6.24 -22.76 -9.33
N TYR A 292 -5.22 -22.71 -8.46
CA TYR A 292 -5.36 -23.13 -7.08
C TYR A 292 -6.19 -22.13 -6.27
N ARG A 293 -7.08 -22.67 -5.42
CA ARG A 293 -7.78 -21.89 -4.40
C ARG A 293 -6.96 -21.87 -3.12
N LEU A 294 -6.61 -20.68 -2.65
CA LEU A 294 -5.84 -20.49 -1.42
C LEU A 294 -6.78 -20.30 -0.22
N ASP A 295 -6.49 -20.98 0.88
CA ASP A 295 -7.23 -20.91 2.13
C ASP A 295 -7.06 -19.56 2.83
N GLN A 296 -7.97 -18.64 2.52
CA GLN A 296 -7.95 -17.29 3.08
C GLN A 296 -8.03 -17.27 4.61
N ASP A 297 -8.68 -18.24 5.24
CA ASP A 297 -8.84 -18.28 6.70
C ASP A 297 -7.54 -18.72 7.37
N PHE A 298 -6.83 -19.67 6.76
CA PHE A 298 -5.48 -20.03 7.16
C PHE A 298 -4.50 -18.86 6.99
N LEU A 299 -4.55 -18.17 5.84
CA LEU A 299 -3.69 -17.01 5.53
C LEU A 299 -3.91 -15.82 6.50
N LYS A 300 -5.12 -15.63 7.01
CA LYS A 300 -5.44 -14.56 7.98
C LYS A 300 -4.90 -14.84 9.38
N THR A 301 -4.81 -16.11 9.75
CA THR A 301 -4.48 -16.58 11.11
C THR A 301 -3.02 -17.03 11.26
N ASN A 302 -2.33 -17.29 10.15
CA ASN A 302 -0.96 -17.79 10.14
C ASN A 302 -0.05 -16.87 9.34
N SER A 303 1.10 -16.50 9.92
CA SER A 303 2.16 -15.79 9.21
C SER A 303 3.22 -16.78 8.73
N PHE A 304 3.67 -16.61 7.49
CA PHE A 304 4.80 -17.38 6.98
C PHE A 304 6.11 -16.83 7.54
N ASN A 305 6.81 -17.66 8.31
CA ASN A 305 8.14 -17.38 8.86
C ASN A 305 9.20 -18.37 8.33
N GLY A 306 8.84 -19.21 7.36
CA GLY A 306 9.73 -20.22 6.81
C GLY A 306 10.86 -19.58 6.00
N LYS A 307 12.08 -20.10 6.16
CA LYS A 307 13.26 -19.64 5.42
C LYS A 307 13.77 -20.70 4.42
N GLY A 308 13.27 -21.93 4.52
CA GLY A 308 13.70 -23.05 3.69
C GLY A 308 12.73 -23.41 2.56
N TYR A 309 13.27 -24.05 1.52
CA TYR A 309 12.49 -24.61 0.41
C TYR A 309 11.40 -25.59 0.90
N GLN A 310 11.74 -26.52 1.79
CA GLN A 310 10.78 -27.52 2.30
C GLN A 310 9.67 -26.89 3.16
N GLU A 311 10.02 -25.88 3.96
CA GLU A 311 9.05 -25.14 4.77
C GLU A 311 8.09 -24.35 3.88
N THR A 312 8.61 -23.70 2.83
CA THR A 312 7.81 -22.97 1.83
C THR A 312 6.88 -23.94 1.09
N LYS A 313 7.39 -25.10 0.68
CA LYS A 313 6.61 -26.13 -0.02
C LYS A 313 5.48 -26.66 0.85
N ALA A 314 5.79 -27.08 2.08
CA ALA A 314 4.79 -27.57 3.03
C ALA A 314 3.73 -26.50 3.32
N TRP A 315 4.13 -25.23 3.36
CA TRP A 315 3.19 -24.12 3.53
C TRP A 315 2.27 -23.99 2.31
N PHE A 316 2.80 -24.03 1.08
CA PHE A 316 2.00 -24.01 -0.13
C PHE A 316 1.06 -25.21 -0.26
N GLU A 317 1.52 -26.42 0.09
CA GLU A 317 0.67 -27.62 0.15
C GLU A 317 -0.48 -27.44 1.16
N ARG A 318 -0.20 -26.80 2.30
CA ARG A 318 -1.19 -26.58 3.36
C ARG A 318 -2.25 -25.52 3.02
N ILE A 319 -1.89 -24.46 2.30
CA ILE A 319 -2.84 -23.38 1.97
C ILE A 319 -3.71 -23.71 0.77
N ILE A 320 -3.39 -24.75 0.01
CA ILE A 320 -4.19 -25.14 -1.15
C ILE A 320 -5.42 -25.91 -0.65
N LYS A 321 -6.61 -25.43 -1.02
CA LYS A 321 -7.83 -26.22 -0.88
C LYS A 321 -7.93 -27.16 -2.09
N GLU A 322 -8.05 -28.45 -1.83
CA GLU A 322 -8.54 -29.38 -2.85
C GLU A 322 -9.98 -28.98 -3.22
N ASN A 323 -10.31 -29.09 -4.51
CA ASN A 323 -11.65 -28.78 -5.01
C ASN A 323 -12.69 -29.77 -4.51
#